data_AF-A0A8S0Y0K1-F1
#
_entry.id   AF-A0A8S0Y0K1-F1
#
_cell.length_a   1.000
_cell.length_b   1.000
_cell.length_c   1.000
_cell.angle_alpha   90.00
_cell.angle_beta   90.00
_cell.angle_gamma   90.00
#
_symmetry.space_group_name_H-M   'P 1'
#
loop_
_entity.id
_entity.type
_entity.pdbx_description
1 polymer ?
#
loop_
_entity_poly.entity_id
_entity_poly.type
_entity_poly.pdbx_seq_one_letter_code
_entity_poly.pdbx_strand_id
1 'polypeptide(L)'
;MRICTLSTGDVVYRYDKSIVVVFEQARKVLSTSVLNGGYREDLSAVFNHNISTEATEAGLAVTPRASTYEQHLRSVAQEAGLNPDLSTGMGTAAAMENVAIREETYENLTVTALVTGGVEVNGGRVGDPASYFQPIEKRTLLKPGTINIILVMDADMPPGTLARALVTCTEAKTAALQELMAGSNYSNGLATGSGTDQAILIANPASPLYLESAGKHSKLGELIGRAVKQAVQEALRRQTGLSPRQQHSALRRLKRFGVREETLWQEYRAEKELRAEKSEQGSKLIKAQFLEYLSESDRDDCWVTYTSLYVHLLDQFLWELLSDAEVTQAGNDLLALAAGRFGVPAPQIGEPNPPECPVNLTDFIQAWTKLFVRIVDYLSVNRGGVTV
;
A
#
# COMPACT_ATOMS: atom_id res chain seq x y z
N MET A 1 24.11 10.66 -12.00
CA MET A 1 23.37 10.88 -13.26
C MET A 1 22.26 11.88 -13.02
N ARG A 2 22.15 12.94 -13.82
CA ARG A 2 21.01 13.88 -13.77
C ARG A 2 19.75 13.15 -14.27
N ILE A 3 18.64 13.26 -13.52
CA ILE A 3 17.35 12.64 -13.85
C ILE A 3 16.46 13.65 -14.56
N CYS A 4 16.30 14.84 -13.96
CA CYS A 4 15.52 15.94 -14.50
C CYS A 4 15.94 17.28 -13.86
N THR A 5 15.37 18.37 -14.35
CA THR A 5 15.40 19.68 -13.72
C THR A 5 13.99 20.11 -13.43
N LEU A 6 13.77 20.62 -12.23
CA LEU A 6 12.46 21.05 -11.73
C LEU A 6 12.15 22.45 -12.26
N SER A 7 10.86 22.83 -12.20
CA SER A 7 10.38 24.18 -12.54
C SER A 7 11.09 25.29 -11.75
N THR A 8 11.50 25.00 -10.52
CA THR A 8 12.30 25.89 -9.65
C THR A 8 13.74 26.12 -10.13
N GLY A 9 14.19 25.40 -11.16
CA GLY A 9 15.58 25.36 -11.62
C GLY A 9 16.44 24.31 -10.92
N ASP A 10 15.97 23.73 -9.81
CA ASP A 10 16.71 22.74 -9.03
C ASP A 10 16.94 21.45 -9.84
N VAL A 11 18.12 20.85 -9.66
CA VAL A 11 18.50 19.65 -10.40
C VAL A 11 18.34 18.41 -9.54
N VAL A 12 17.68 17.39 -10.11
CA VAL A 12 17.51 16.09 -9.48
C VAL A 12 18.56 15.13 -10.02
N TYR A 13 19.35 14.54 -9.12
CA TYR A 13 20.37 13.55 -9.44
C TYR A 13 20.01 12.20 -8.84
N ARG A 14 20.34 11.12 -9.57
CA ARG A 14 20.55 9.80 -8.98
C ARG A 14 22.06 9.60 -8.82
N TYR A 15 22.51 9.46 -7.59
CA TYR A 15 23.89 9.16 -7.25
C TYR A 15 23.94 7.91 -6.38
N ASP A 16 24.59 6.85 -6.89
CA ASP A 16 24.58 5.54 -6.25
C ASP A 16 23.16 5.13 -5.79
N LYS A 17 22.96 4.90 -4.50
CA LYS A 17 21.69 4.54 -3.86
C LYS A 17 20.87 5.76 -3.39
N SER A 18 21.10 6.96 -3.93
CA SER A 18 20.43 8.19 -3.51
C SER A 18 19.75 8.92 -4.67
N ILE A 19 18.56 9.46 -4.40
CA ILE A 19 17.97 10.58 -5.14
C ILE A 19 18.30 11.85 -4.38
N VAL A 20 18.92 12.82 -5.05
CA VAL A 20 19.38 14.08 -4.46
C VAL A 20 18.78 15.24 -5.23
N VAL A 21 18.21 16.21 -4.52
CA VAL A 21 17.77 17.50 -5.08
C VAL A 21 18.69 18.58 -4.52
N VAL A 22 19.46 19.22 -5.40
CA VAL A 22 20.35 20.33 -5.03
C VAL A 22 19.65 21.64 -5.35
N PHE A 23 19.67 22.56 -4.39
CA PHE A 23 18.97 23.83 -4.52
C PHE A 23 19.85 24.89 -5.18
N GLU A 24 19.33 25.51 -6.24
CA GLU A 24 20.00 26.63 -6.92
C GLU A 24 19.84 27.95 -6.16
N GLN A 25 18.76 28.07 -5.37
CA GLN A 25 18.44 29.25 -4.55
C GLN A 25 17.85 28.81 -3.21
N ALA A 26 17.60 29.76 -2.30
CA ALA A 26 16.94 29.48 -1.03
C ALA A 26 15.59 28.77 -1.23
N ARG A 27 15.27 27.85 -0.33
CA ARG A 27 14.02 27.07 -0.34
C ARG A 27 13.42 27.04 1.05
N LYS A 28 12.09 27.13 1.13
CA LYS A 28 11.34 26.83 2.35
C LYS A 28 11.09 25.33 2.40
N VAL A 29 11.66 24.65 3.38
CA VAL A 29 11.61 23.18 3.49
C VAL A 29 10.88 22.77 4.76
N LEU A 30 9.91 21.85 4.64
CA LEU A 30 9.29 21.17 5.76
C LEU A 30 9.54 19.66 5.64
N SER A 31 10.21 19.07 6.62
CA SER A 31 10.67 17.67 6.56
C SER A 31 10.27 16.85 7.79
N THR A 32 9.87 15.60 7.58
CA THR A 32 9.65 14.61 8.66
C THR A 32 10.92 13.82 9.03
N SER A 33 12.07 14.17 8.44
CA SER A 33 13.37 13.54 8.70
C SER A 33 13.83 13.76 10.15
N VAL A 34 14.64 12.84 10.66
CA VAL A 34 15.40 13.04 11.91
C VAL A 34 16.63 13.93 11.71
N LEU A 35 17.22 13.94 10.51
CA LEU A 35 18.31 14.83 10.13
C LEU A 35 17.74 16.17 9.69
N ASN A 36 17.98 17.24 10.46
CA ASN A 36 17.55 18.61 10.15
C ASN A 36 16.07 18.72 9.73
N GLY A 37 15.19 17.96 10.39
CA GLY A 37 13.74 17.99 10.16
C GLY A 37 13.05 19.27 10.65
N GLY A 38 11.73 19.33 10.47
CA GLY A 38 10.94 20.52 10.76
C GLY A 38 11.00 21.55 9.62
N TYR A 39 10.66 22.80 9.93
CA TYR A 39 10.69 23.91 8.97
C TYR A 39 12.07 24.58 8.96
N ARG A 40 12.68 24.70 7.77
CA ARG A 40 14.02 25.28 7.56
C ARG A 40 14.07 26.07 6.26
N GLU A 41 14.92 27.09 6.20
CA GLU A 41 15.14 27.93 5.01
C GLU A 41 16.61 28.02 4.57
N ASP A 42 17.51 27.41 5.35
CA ASP A 42 18.96 27.47 5.20
C ASP A 42 19.58 26.22 4.54
N LEU A 43 18.74 25.23 4.21
CA LEU A 43 19.20 24.00 3.57
C LEU A 43 19.62 24.26 2.11
N SER A 44 20.61 23.51 1.63
CA SER A 44 21.12 23.57 0.26
C SER A 44 20.81 22.33 -0.57
N ALA A 45 20.38 21.24 0.08
CA ALA A 45 19.97 20.02 -0.62
C ALA A 45 19.05 19.15 0.23
N VAL A 46 18.29 18.29 -0.46
CA VAL A 46 17.57 17.18 0.17
C VAL A 46 17.86 15.87 -0.53
N PHE A 47 17.71 14.76 0.18
CA PHE A 47 17.92 13.44 -0.42
C PHE A 47 16.96 12.37 0.09
N ASN A 48 16.85 11.31 -0.70
CA ASN A 48 16.22 10.06 -0.32
C ASN A 48 17.18 8.93 -0.66
N HIS A 49 17.54 8.10 0.33
CA HIS A 49 18.60 7.10 0.20
C HIS A 49 18.06 5.69 0.45
N ASN A 50 18.46 4.74 -0.40
CA ASN A 50 18.21 3.34 -0.16
C ASN A 50 19.20 2.80 0.88
N ILE A 51 18.70 2.50 2.08
CA ILE A 51 19.52 2.01 3.21
C ILE A 51 19.69 0.49 3.22
N SER A 52 19.12 -0.23 2.25
CA SER A 52 19.25 -1.68 2.18
C SER A 52 20.69 -2.09 1.85
N THR A 53 21.23 -2.98 2.69
CA THR A 53 22.57 -3.53 2.49
C THR A 53 22.50 -4.81 1.66
N GLU A 54 21.57 -5.75 1.96
CA GLU A 54 21.33 -7.00 1.21
C GLU A 54 19.87 -7.49 1.32
N ALA A 55 19.42 -8.30 0.35
CA ALA A 55 18.11 -8.98 0.38
C ALA A 55 18.19 -10.26 1.24
N THR A 56 17.31 -10.41 2.23
CA THR A 56 17.17 -11.62 3.05
C THR A 56 15.78 -12.25 2.87
N GLU A 57 15.63 -13.52 3.26
CA GLU A 57 14.35 -14.26 3.19
C GLU A 57 13.22 -13.61 4.02
N ALA A 58 13.56 -12.76 5.00
CA ALA A 58 12.61 -12.03 5.86
C ALA A 58 12.43 -10.54 5.46
N GLY A 59 13.04 -10.08 4.37
CA GLY A 59 13.05 -8.68 3.94
C GLY A 59 14.46 -8.11 3.73
N LEU A 60 14.60 -6.79 3.66
CA LEU A 60 15.93 -6.16 3.49
C LEU A 60 16.62 -6.04 4.86
N ALA A 61 17.80 -6.63 5.00
CA ALA A 61 18.63 -6.37 6.17
C ALA A 61 19.14 -4.93 6.08
N VAL A 62 18.99 -4.19 7.18
CA VAL A 62 19.62 -2.88 7.35
C VAL A 62 20.69 -3.06 8.40
N THR A 63 21.94 -3.18 7.99
CA THR A 63 23.05 -3.16 8.94
C THR A 63 23.29 -1.71 9.36
N PRO A 64 23.20 -1.36 10.66
CA PRO A 64 23.55 -0.03 11.13
C PRO A 64 24.99 0.28 10.76
N ARG A 65 25.21 1.26 9.87
CA ARG A 65 26.56 1.82 9.63
C ARG A 65 26.98 2.80 10.73
N ALA A 66 26.08 3.15 11.65
CA ALA A 66 26.31 4.14 12.70
C ALA A 66 25.50 3.81 13.98
N SER A 67 25.85 4.49 15.07
CA SER A 67 25.21 4.28 16.38
C SER A 67 23.79 4.86 16.47
N THR A 68 23.45 5.84 15.61
CA THR A 68 22.10 6.41 15.50
C THR A 68 21.69 6.56 14.03
N TYR A 69 20.38 6.61 13.76
CA TYR A 69 19.87 6.83 12.41
C TYR A 69 20.22 8.21 11.86
N GLU A 70 20.22 9.25 12.72
CA GLU A 70 20.67 10.58 12.32
C GLU A 70 22.13 10.57 11.87
N GLN A 71 23.03 9.92 12.63
CA GLN A 71 24.43 9.79 12.24
C GLN A 71 24.58 9.04 10.91
N HIS A 72 23.78 8.00 10.68
CA HIS A 72 23.76 7.30 9.40
C HIS A 72 23.39 8.25 8.25
N LEU A 73 22.32 9.04 8.38
CA LEU A 73 21.94 10.02 7.37
C LEU A 73 23.00 11.11 7.17
N ARG A 74 23.72 11.52 8.24
CA ARG A 74 24.86 12.44 8.11
C ARG A 74 25.99 11.83 7.28
N SER A 75 26.34 10.57 7.50
CA SER A 75 27.33 9.86 6.66
C SER A 75 26.88 9.78 5.20
N VAL A 76 25.62 9.46 4.95
CA VAL A 76 25.05 9.42 3.59
C VAL A 76 25.15 10.79 2.91
N ALA A 77 24.85 11.88 3.62
CA ALA A 77 25.01 13.23 3.09
C ALA A 77 26.47 13.51 2.69
N GLN A 78 27.44 13.15 3.55
CA GLN A 78 28.88 13.31 3.25
C GLN A 78 29.33 12.50 2.04
N GLU A 79 28.90 11.23 1.95
CA GLU A 79 29.21 10.32 0.83
C GLU A 79 28.63 10.83 -0.50
N ALA A 80 27.48 11.51 -0.45
CA ALA A 80 26.87 12.18 -1.59
C ALA A 80 27.48 13.56 -1.90
N GLY A 81 28.51 14.00 -1.16
CA GLY A 81 29.15 15.30 -1.34
C GLY A 81 28.34 16.49 -0.83
N LEU A 82 27.35 16.25 0.04
CA LEU A 82 26.50 17.27 0.64
C LEU A 82 27.03 17.71 2.01
N ASN A 83 26.70 18.93 2.42
CA ASN A 83 26.95 19.38 3.79
C ASN A 83 25.86 18.80 4.73
N PRO A 84 26.19 17.95 5.72
CA PRO A 84 25.21 17.35 6.62
C PRO A 84 24.46 18.34 7.51
N ASP A 85 25.01 19.52 7.76
CA ASP A 85 24.35 20.56 8.56
C ASP A 85 23.36 21.39 7.74
N LEU A 86 23.50 21.37 6.42
CA LEU A 86 22.66 22.12 5.47
C LEU A 86 21.88 21.17 4.54
N SER A 87 21.68 19.92 4.95
CA SER A 87 20.86 18.97 4.21
C SER A 87 19.93 18.19 5.12
N THR A 88 18.78 17.81 4.60
CA THR A 88 17.86 16.87 5.25
C THR A 88 17.62 15.69 4.30
N GLY A 89 17.34 14.51 4.83
CA GLY A 89 17.10 13.37 3.97
C GLY A 89 16.35 12.23 4.62
N MET A 90 15.78 11.39 3.77
CA MET A 90 15.00 10.23 4.16
C MET A 90 15.78 8.97 3.81
N GLY A 91 15.53 7.89 4.56
CA GLY A 91 16.00 6.55 4.24
C GLY A 91 14.84 5.68 3.79
N THR A 92 15.07 4.72 2.88
CA THR A 92 14.05 3.74 2.47
C THR A 92 14.68 2.41 2.10
N ALA A 93 13.86 1.36 2.07
CA ALA A 93 14.20 0.07 1.47
C ALA A 93 13.90 0.02 -0.05
N ALA A 94 13.17 1.00 -0.58
CA ALA A 94 12.81 1.04 -1.99
C ALA A 94 14.03 1.28 -2.89
N ALA A 95 14.03 0.68 -4.06
CA ALA A 95 15.08 0.84 -5.07
C ALA A 95 14.98 2.25 -5.69
N MET A 96 16.09 2.99 -5.78
CA MET A 96 16.07 4.37 -6.30
C MET A 96 15.83 4.42 -7.82
N GLU A 97 16.03 3.30 -8.52
CA GLU A 97 15.65 3.11 -9.92
C GLU A 97 14.13 3.19 -10.11
N ASN A 98 13.37 2.87 -9.06
CA ASN A 98 11.92 2.84 -9.08
C ASN A 98 11.28 4.18 -8.70
N VAL A 99 12.07 5.26 -8.56
CA VAL A 99 11.52 6.60 -8.30
C VAL A 99 10.50 6.97 -9.38
N ALA A 100 9.31 7.38 -8.94
CA ALA A 100 8.28 7.94 -9.79
C ALA A 100 8.32 9.46 -9.67
N ILE A 101 8.41 10.14 -10.80
CA ILE A 101 8.40 11.61 -10.87
C ILE A 101 7.15 12.02 -11.64
N ARG A 102 6.27 12.79 -11.00
CA ARG A 102 5.05 13.34 -11.62
C ARG A 102 5.01 14.84 -11.41
N GLU A 103 4.72 15.54 -12.48
CA GLU A 103 4.58 16.99 -12.53
C GLU A 103 3.16 17.32 -12.96
N GLU A 104 2.55 18.28 -12.28
CA GLU A 104 1.25 18.82 -12.59
C GLU A 104 1.35 20.34 -12.63
N THR A 105 0.82 20.94 -13.70
CA THR A 105 0.92 22.38 -13.97
C THR A 105 -0.46 22.95 -14.23
N TYR A 106 -0.72 24.14 -13.70
CA TYR A 106 -1.86 24.97 -14.04
C TYR A 106 -1.40 26.42 -14.19
N GLU A 107 -1.56 26.98 -15.39
CA GLU A 107 -0.97 28.27 -15.76
C GLU A 107 0.54 28.31 -15.45
N ASN A 108 0.99 29.17 -14.56
CA ASN A 108 2.38 29.28 -14.12
C ASN A 108 2.68 28.56 -12.79
N LEU A 109 1.69 27.90 -12.17
CA LEU A 109 1.90 27.10 -10.96
C LEU A 109 2.27 25.66 -11.32
N THR A 110 3.43 25.20 -10.84
CA THR A 110 3.89 23.82 -11.04
C THR A 110 4.13 23.11 -9.71
N VAL A 111 3.68 21.85 -9.63
CA VAL A 111 3.91 20.95 -8.50
C VAL A 111 4.53 19.66 -9.00
N THR A 112 5.65 19.25 -8.42
CA THR A 112 6.36 18.01 -8.78
C THR A 112 6.48 17.10 -7.57
N ALA A 113 6.03 15.86 -7.68
CA ALA A 113 6.19 14.82 -6.68
C ALA A 113 7.23 13.79 -7.13
N LEU A 114 8.24 13.54 -6.32
CA LEU A 114 9.20 12.45 -6.47
C LEU A 114 8.94 11.43 -5.37
N VAL A 115 8.55 10.21 -5.74
CA VAL A 115 8.07 9.20 -4.80
C VAL A 115 8.82 7.89 -4.99
N THR A 116 9.21 7.28 -3.88
CA THR A 116 9.65 5.88 -3.82
C THR A 116 8.83 5.16 -2.76
N GLY A 117 8.42 3.91 -3.01
CA GLY A 117 7.89 3.11 -1.93
C GLY A 117 7.24 1.80 -2.35
N GLY A 118 6.90 0.99 -1.36
CA GLY A 118 6.22 -0.30 -1.52
C GLY A 118 5.55 -0.72 -0.20
N VAL A 119 4.31 -1.22 -0.23
CA VAL A 119 3.53 -1.47 1.00
C VAL A 119 3.04 -2.91 1.15
N GLU A 120 3.45 -3.84 0.28
CA GLU A 120 2.93 -5.21 0.27
C GLU A 120 3.15 -5.99 1.58
N VAL A 121 4.19 -5.65 2.34
CA VAL A 121 4.62 -6.37 3.55
C VAL A 121 4.34 -5.64 4.87
N ASN A 122 4.26 -4.32 4.84
CA ASN A 122 4.16 -3.48 6.04
C ASN A 122 3.14 -2.34 5.90
N GLY A 123 2.30 -2.37 4.85
CA GLY A 123 1.17 -1.46 4.72
C GLY A 123 0.28 -1.56 5.96
N GLY A 124 -0.06 -0.39 6.52
CA GLY A 124 -0.81 -0.27 7.76
C GLY A 124 -1.90 0.78 7.65
N ARG A 125 -2.94 0.61 8.45
CA ARG A 125 -4.05 1.54 8.58
C ARG A 125 -3.88 2.36 9.85
N VAL A 126 -4.19 3.65 9.77
CA VAL A 126 -4.25 4.51 10.95
C VAL A 126 -5.24 3.93 11.97
N GLY A 127 -4.81 3.82 13.23
CA GLY A 127 -5.59 3.17 14.30
C GLY A 127 -5.35 1.67 14.46
N ASP A 128 -4.54 1.03 13.61
CA ASP A 128 -4.13 -0.36 13.82
C ASP A 128 -3.38 -0.53 15.17
N PRO A 129 -3.48 -1.70 15.82
CA PRO A 129 -2.80 -1.97 17.09
C PRO A 129 -1.28 -1.75 16.99
N ALA A 130 -0.73 -0.99 17.92
CA ALA A 130 0.71 -0.78 18.00
C ALA A 130 1.42 -2.08 18.40
N SER A 131 2.50 -2.44 17.69
CA SER A 131 3.27 -3.67 17.98
C SER A 131 4.22 -3.53 19.18
N TYR A 132 4.46 -2.32 19.67
CA TYR A 132 5.34 -2.05 20.80
C TYR A 132 5.02 -0.70 21.44
N PHE A 133 5.18 -0.60 22.75
CA PHE A 133 5.32 0.65 23.48
C PHE A 133 6.71 0.65 24.11
N GLN A 134 7.68 1.24 23.41
CA GLN A 134 9.07 1.29 23.86
C GLN A 134 9.53 2.74 23.87
N PRO A 135 9.25 3.48 24.95
CA PRO A 135 9.94 4.73 25.23
C PRO A 135 11.44 4.43 25.27
N ILE A 136 12.16 4.80 24.22
CA ILE A 136 13.61 4.62 24.13
C ILE A 136 14.33 5.86 24.63
N GLU A 137 15.56 5.67 25.12
CA GLU A 137 16.51 6.78 25.18
C GLU A 137 16.68 7.38 23.77
N LYS A 138 16.94 8.70 23.67
CA LYS A 138 16.90 9.54 22.46
C LYS A 138 17.81 9.11 21.27
N ARG A 139 18.27 7.87 21.17
CA ARG A 139 19.39 7.47 20.29
C ARG A 139 19.11 6.29 19.34
N THR A 140 18.06 5.49 19.55
CA THR A 140 18.08 4.14 18.95
C THR A 140 16.82 3.77 18.17
N LEU A 141 16.64 4.29 16.94
CA LEU A 141 15.78 3.62 15.96
C LEU A 141 16.27 3.86 14.53
N LEU A 142 16.74 2.80 13.87
CA LEU A 142 16.74 2.73 12.41
C LEU A 142 15.34 2.34 11.96
N LYS A 143 14.62 3.28 11.38
CA LYS A 143 13.35 2.98 10.71
C LYS A 143 13.36 3.63 9.32
N PRO A 144 13.74 2.88 8.26
CA PRO A 144 13.55 3.36 6.91
C PRO A 144 12.09 3.70 6.66
N GLY A 145 11.86 4.78 5.94
CA GLY A 145 10.56 5.11 5.40
C GLY A 145 10.14 4.16 4.28
N THR A 146 8.83 3.89 4.25
CA THR A 146 8.24 2.94 3.31
C THR A 146 7.81 3.65 2.04
N ILE A 147 6.91 4.62 2.15
CA ILE A 147 6.60 5.58 1.09
C ILE A 147 7.29 6.90 1.46
N ASN A 148 8.29 7.29 0.67
CA ASN A 148 9.00 8.56 0.81
C ASN A 148 8.60 9.49 -0.32
N ILE A 149 8.22 10.72 0.03
CA ILE A 149 7.73 11.74 -0.92
C ILE A 149 8.60 12.99 -0.80
N ILE A 150 9.21 13.43 -1.90
CA ILE A 150 9.74 14.79 -2.04
C ILE A 150 8.73 15.55 -2.91
N LEU A 151 8.10 16.57 -2.34
CA LEU A 151 7.08 17.40 -3.01
C LEU A 151 7.62 18.81 -3.19
N VAL A 152 7.76 19.23 -4.44
CA VAL A 152 8.26 20.55 -4.82
C VAL A 152 7.10 21.37 -5.35
N MET A 153 6.93 22.59 -4.84
CA MET A 153 5.90 23.53 -5.23
C MET A 153 6.59 24.82 -5.67
N ASP A 154 6.45 25.18 -6.94
CA ASP A 154 7.08 26.38 -7.51
C ASP A 154 6.29 27.66 -7.20
N ALA A 155 6.07 27.88 -5.92
CA ALA A 155 5.36 29.03 -5.36
C ALA A 155 5.93 29.36 -3.99
N ASP A 156 5.86 30.64 -3.62
CA ASP A 156 6.05 31.07 -2.24
C ASP A 156 4.76 30.89 -1.43
N MET A 157 4.93 30.65 -0.14
CA MET A 157 3.82 30.46 0.81
C MET A 157 4.28 30.66 2.26
N PRO A 158 3.36 30.97 3.19
CA PRO A 158 3.69 31.04 4.60
C PRO A 158 3.87 29.62 5.20
N PRO A 159 4.59 29.48 6.34
CA PRO A 159 4.85 28.18 6.96
C PRO A 159 3.59 27.36 7.26
N GLY A 160 2.48 28.03 7.63
CA GLY A 160 1.20 27.37 7.88
C GLY A 160 0.60 26.71 6.64
N THR A 161 0.77 27.33 5.47
CA THR A 161 0.32 26.76 4.19
C THR A 161 1.20 25.60 3.76
N LEU A 162 2.51 25.67 3.99
CA LEU A 162 3.42 24.54 3.76
C LEU A 162 3.10 23.34 4.65
N ALA A 163 2.74 23.59 5.92
CA ALA A 163 2.25 22.54 6.83
C ALA A 163 0.90 21.96 6.36
N ARG A 164 -0.02 22.79 5.86
CA ARG A 164 -1.29 22.34 5.26
C ARG A 164 -1.06 21.48 4.02
N ALA A 165 -0.05 21.79 3.21
CA ALA A 165 0.35 20.99 2.05
C ALA A 165 0.78 19.57 2.44
N LEU A 166 1.47 19.39 3.58
CA LEU A 166 1.83 18.05 4.09
C LEU A 166 0.60 17.20 4.38
N VAL A 167 -0.46 17.80 4.94
CA VAL A 167 -1.72 17.08 5.18
C VAL A 167 -2.37 16.67 3.86
N THR A 168 -2.45 17.58 2.88
CA THR A 168 -3.00 17.27 1.53
C THR A 168 -2.18 16.18 0.82
N CYS A 169 -0.85 16.23 0.93
CA CYS A 169 0.06 15.20 0.44
C CYS A 169 -0.24 13.82 1.08
N THR A 170 -0.47 13.81 2.40
CA THR A 170 -0.80 12.59 3.14
C THR A 170 -2.15 12.02 2.70
N GLU A 171 -3.18 12.85 2.53
CA GLU A 171 -4.50 12.44 2.03
C GLU A 171 -4.42 11.88 0.61
N ALA A 172 -3.59 12.47 -0.26
CA ALA A 172 -3.38 11.99 -1.62
C ALA A 172 -2.72 10.61 -1.68
N LYS A 173 -1.72 10.36 -0.82
CA LYS A 173 -1.12 9.05 -0.64
C LYS A 173 -2.15 8.02 -0.15
N THR A 174 -2.96 8.38 0.84
CA THR A 174 -4.02 7.49 1.34
C THR A 174 -5.05 7.18 0.25
N ALA A 175 -5.47 8.16 -0.55
CA ALA A 175 -6.36 7.95 -1.68
C ALA A 175 -5.76 7.01 -2.74
N ALA A 176 -4.46 7.13 -3.04
CA ALA A 176 -3.76 6.21 -3.95
C ALA A 176 -3.86 4.75 -3.47
N LEU A 177 -3.63 4.51 -2.17
CA LEU A 177 -3.69 3.18 -1.56
C LEU A 177 -5.11 2.63 -1.53
N GLN A 178 -6.09 3.49 -1.22
CA GLN A 178 -7.51 3.15 -1.22
C GLN A 178 -7.98 2.72 -2.62
N GLU A 179 -7.64 3.49 -3.67
CA GLU A 179 -7.98 3.16 -5.07
C GLU A 179 -7.34 1.84 -5.53
N LEU A 180 -6.18 1.49 -4.99
CA LEU A 180 -5.49 0.22 -5.25
C LEU A 180 -5.95 -0.92 -4.31
N MET A 181 -6.92 -0.67 -3.43
CA MET A 181 -7.40 -1.63 -2.43
C MET A 181 -6.26 -2.27 -1.62
N ALA A 182 -5.21 -1.50 -1.33
CA ALA A 182 -4.07 -1.99 -0.56
C ALA A 182 -4.54 -2.30 0.87
N GLY A 183 -4.57 -3.58 1.25
CA GLY A 183 -4.98 -4.02 2.59
C GLY A 183 -3.92 -3.72 3.65
N SER A 184 -4.36 -3.48 4.88
CA SER A 184 -3.47 -3.52 6.04
C SER A 184 -2.93 -4.94 6.23
N ASN A 185 -1.69 -5.06 6.70
CA ASN A 185 -1.11 -6.32 7.16
C ASN A 185 -1.34 -6.57 8.66
N TYR A 186 -2.04 -5.66 9.35
CA TYR A 186 -2.24 -5.68 10.81
C TYR A 186 -3.72 -5.68 11.22
N SER A 187 -4.63 -5.43 10.27
CA SER A 187 -6.07 -5.46 10.49
C SER A 187 -6.80 -5.81 9.18
N ASN A 188 -8.12 -5.93 9.29
CA ASN A 188 -8.98 -6.18 8.14
C ASN A 188 -9.19 -4.93 7.27
N GLY A 189 -8.69 -3.74 7.65
CA GLY A 189 -8.95 -2.50 6.93
C GLY A 189 -8.04 -2.26 5.72
N LEU A 190 -8.33 -1.20 4.95
CA LEU A 190 -7.42 -0.70 3.91
C LEU A 190 -6.29 0.13 4.54
N ALA A 191 -5.07 -0.05 4.04
CA ALA A 191 -3.90 0.69 4.45
C ALA A 191 -4.02 2.17 4.06
N THR A 192 -3.59 3.05 4.96
CA THR A 192 -3.54 4.50 4.74
C THR A 192 -2.12 5.02 4.48
N GLY A 193 -1.15 4.11 4.60
CA GLY A 193 0.29 4.34 4.46
C GLY A 193 1.05 3.15 5.03
N SER A 194 2.19 3.42 5.65
CA SER A 194 2.85 2.55 6.61
C SER A 194 3.18 3.29 7.90
N GLY A 195 3.67 2.56 8.90
CA GLY A 195 4.16 3.16 10.16
C GLY A 195 5.46 3.97 10.04
N THR A 196 6.06 4.07 8.85
CA THR A 196 7.35 4.75 8.65
C THR A 196 7.37 5.75 7.51
N ASP A 197 6.28 6.00 6.80
CA ASP A 197 6.25 6.95 5.68
C ASP A 197 6.88 8.31 6.02
N GLN A 198 7.62 8.89 5.09
CA GLN A 198 8.31 10.17 5.27
C GLN A 198 7.99 11.14 4.13
N ALA A 199 8.05 12.43 4.42
CA ALA A 199 7.85 13.48 3.42
C ALA A 199 8.79 14.67 3.62
N ILE A 200 9.21 15.25 2.50
CA ILE A 200 9.93 16.52 2.41
C ILE A 200 9.14 17.41 1.46
N LEU A 201 8.70 18.56 1.93
CA LEU A 201 8.01 19.57 1.14
C LEU A 201 8.94 20.75 0.91
N ILE A 202 8.97 21.26 -0.32
CA ILE A 202 9.85 22.33 -0.77
C ILE A 202 8.99 23.40 -1.46
N ALA A 203 9.06 24.63 -0.98
CA ALA A 203 8.47 25.81 -1.61
C ALA A 203 9.55 26.77 -2.11
N ASN A 204 9.25 27.51 -3.18
CA ASN A 204 10.16 28.44 -3.82
C ASN A 204 9.87 29.89 -3.38
N PRO A 205 10.60 30.45 -2.40
CA PRO A 205 10.39 31.82 -1.94
C PRO A 205 10.74 32.89 -2.99
N ALA A 206 11.45 32.53 -4.06
CA ALA A 206 11.74 33.44 -5.17
C ALA A 206 10.64 33.48 -6.24
N SER A 207 9.62 32.63 -6.12
CA SER A 207 8.51 32.60 -7.08
C SER A 207 7.67 33.88 -6.97
N PRO A 208 7.19 34.46 -8.09
CA PRO A 208 6.26 35.57 -8.06
C PRO A 208 4.85 35.16 -7.57
N LEU A 209 4.60 33.85 -7.48
CA LEU A 209 3.35 33.31 -6.94
C LEU A 209 3.43 33.23 -5.43
N TYR A 210 2.49 33.87 -4.74
CA TYR A 210 2.32 33.74 -3.29
C TYR A 210 0.96 33.10 -3.00
N LEU A 211 0.96 31.92 -2.36
CA LEU A 211 -0.24 31.11 -2.14
C LEU A 211 -0.50 30.90 -0.65
N GLU A 212 -1.71 31.21 -0.21
CA GLU A 212 -2.11 31.12 1.20
C GLU A 212 -2.88 29.84 1.55
N SER A 213 -3.26 29.04 0.55
CA SER A 213 -4.00 27.79 0.75
C SER A 213 -3.42 26.65 -0.07
N ALA A 214 -3.28 25.49 0.59
CA ALA A 214 -2.90 24.22 0.00
C ALA A 214 -3.96 23.13 0.29
N GLY A 215 -5.17 23.53 0.71
CA GLY A 215 -6.29 22.62 0.96
C GLY A 215 -7.04 22.26 -0.33
N LYS A 216 -7.97 21.31 -0.24
CA LYS A 216 -8.68 20.70 -1.40
C LYS A 216 -9.47 21.69 -2.28
N HIS A 217 -9.83 22.86 -1.76
CA HIS A 217 -10.51 23.92 -2.52
C HIS A 217 -9.56 24.85 -3.28
N SER A 218 -8.25 24.76 -3.02
CA SER A 218 -7.22 25.57 -3.70
C SER A 218 -6.65 24.83 -4.91
N LYS A 219 -6.21 25.60 -5.92
CA LYS A 219 -5.53 25.01 -7.07
C LYS A 219 -4.24 24.30 -6.67
N LEU A 220 -3.47 24.86 -5.73
CA LEU A 220 -2.29 24.20 -5.17
C LEU A 220 -2.64 22.83 -4.57
N GLY A 221 -3.69 22.77 -3.75
CA GLY A 221 -4.15 21.51 -3.16
C GLY A 221 -4.62 20.48 -4.19
N GLU A 222 -5.31 20.91 -5.25
CA GLU A 222 -5.67 20.05 -6.38
C GLU A 222 -4.43 19.44 -7.06
N LEU A 223 -3.43 20.27 -7.39
CA LEU A 223 -2.21 19.82 -8.07
C LEU A 223 -1.37 18.89 -7.18
N ILE A 224 -1.24 19.20 -5.89
CA ILE A 224 -0.60 18.29 -4.90
C ILE A 224 -1.33 16.94 -4.90
N GLY A 225 -2.67 16.96 -4.83
CA GLY A 225 -3.49 15.76 -4.84
C GLY A 225 -3.25 14.89 -6.06
N ARG A 226 -3.24 15.50 -7.24
CA ARG A 226 -3.01 14.79 -8.52
C ARG A 226 -1.58 14.25 -8.64
N ALA A 227 -0.58 15.09 -8.41
CA ALA A 227 0.83 14.73 -8.57
C ALA A 227 1.23 13.60 -7.60
N VAL A 228 0.89 13.75 -6.31
CA VAL A 228 1.22 12.75 -5.29
C VAL A 228 0.48 11.45 -5.53
N LYS A 229 -0.83 11.48 -5.82
CA LYS A 229 -1.60 10.25 -6.03
C LYS A 229 -1.04 9.42 -7.20
N GLN A 230 -0.78 10.06 -8.34
CA GLN A 230 -0.20 9.40 -9.51
C GLN A 230 1.23 8.90 -9.25
N ALA A 231 2.06 9.69 -8.56
CA ALA A 231 3.44 9.30 -8.24
C ALA A 231 3.49 8.11 -7.27
N VAL A 232 2.62 8.09 -6.26
CA VAL A 232 2.49 6.95 -5.33
C VAL A 232 2.06 5.69 -6.07
N GLN A 233 1.00 5.75 -6.90
CA GLN A 233 0.56 4.58 -7.67
C GLN A 233 1.67 4.04 -8.59
N GLU A 234 2.40 4.92 -9.27
CA GLU A 234 3.50 4.52 -10.14
C GLU A 234 4.70 3.95 -9.36
N ALA A 235 5.06 4.54 -8.21
CA ALA A 235 6.14 4.05 -7.36
C ALA A 235 5.83 2.64 -6.82
N LEU A 236 4.61 2.43 -6.32
CA LEU A 236 4.14 1.13 -5.83
C LEU A 236 4.14 0.08 -6.96
N ARG A 237 3.69 0.45 -8.15
CA ARG A 237 3.74 -0.43 -9.33
C ARG A 237 5.17 -0.82 -9.69
N ARG A 238 6.11 0.14 -9.71
CA ARG A 238 7.53 -0.14 -10.03
C ARG A 238 8.20 -1.00 -8.97
N GLN A 239 7.88 -0.79 -7.69
CA GLN A 239 8.54 -1.47 -6.58
C GLN A 239 8.02 -2.89 -6.33
N THR A 240 6.70 -3.10 -6.31
CA THR A 240 6.08 -4.39 -5.93
C THR A 240 5.07 -4.92 -6.95
N GLY A 241 4.85 -4.21 -8.05
CA GLY A 241 3.82 -4.54 -9.04
C GLY A 241 2.41 -4.10 -8.66
N LEU A 242 2.23 -3.49 -7.48
CA LEU A 242 0.92 -3.08 -6.96
C LEU A 242 0.24 -2.11 -7.92
N SER A 243 -0.82 -2.61 -8.57
CA SER A 243 -1.47 -1.95 -9.71
C SER A 243 -2.90 -2.46 -9.88
N PRO A 244 -3.76 -1.76 -10.65
CA PRO A 244 -5.11 -2.23 -10.94
C PRO A 244 -5.15 -3.62 -11.56
N ARG A 245 -4.20 -3.91 -12.48
CA ARG A 245 -4.07 -5.23 -13.11
C ARG A 245 -3.72 -6.32 -12.10
N GLN A 246 -2.79 -6.04 -11.19
CA GLN A 246 -2.43 -7.02 -10.16
C GLN A 246 -3.58 -7.22 -9.15
N GLN A 247 -4.36 -6.18 -8.88
CA GLN A 247 -5.51 -6.18 -7.97
C GLN A 247 -6.79 -6.81 -8.57
N HIS A 248 -6.73 -7.24 -9.84
CA HIS A 248 -7.75 -8.08 -10.45
C HIS A 248 -7.51 -9.55 -10.04
N SER A 249 -7.77 -9.84 -8.75
CA SER A 249 -7.52 -11.13 -8.10
C SER A 249 -8.41 -11.24 -6.86
N ALA A 250 -9.20 -12.30 -6.75
CA ALA A 250 -10.09 -12.54 -5.62
C ALA A 250 -9.30 -12.73 -4.30
N LEU A 251 -8.22 -13.50 -4.35
CA LEU A 251 -7.29 -13.72 -3.24
C LEU A 251 -6.71 -12.42 -2.72
N ARG A 252 -6.34 -11.49 -3.62
CA ARG A 252 -5.83 -10.18 -3.18
C ARG A 252 -6.87 -9.34 -2.47
N ARG A 253 -8.15 -9.39 -2.90
CA ARG A 253 -9.25 -8.70 -2.19
C ARG A 253 -9.49 -9.28 -0.81
N LEU A 254 -9.33 -10.60 -0.66
CA LEU A 254 -9.59 -11.31 0.58
C LEU A 254 -8.38 -11.43 1.51
N LYS A 255 -7.16 -11.12 1.05
CA LYS A 255 -5.91 -11.26 1.82
C LYS A 255 -5.99 -10.60 3.20
N ARG A 256 -6.60 -9.40 3.29
CA ARG A 256 -6.75 -8.65 4.55
C ARG A 256 -7.70 -9.31 5.55
N PHE A 257 -8.54 -10.25 5.10
CA PHE A 257 -9.41 -11.08 5.93
C PHE A 257 -8.80 -12.44 6.26
N GLY A 258 -7.52 -12.67 5.95
CA GLY A 258 -6.82 -13.91 6.27
C GLY A 258 -6.99 -15.04 5.25
N VAL A 259 -7.77 -14.86 4.19
CA VAL A 259 -7.92 -15.88 3.13
C VAL A 259 -6.63 -15.90 2.29
N ARG A 260 -5.97 -17.06 2.25
CA ARG A 260 -4.72 -17.31 1.52
C ARG A 260 -4.80 -18.67 0.83
N GLU A 261 -3.85 -18.94 -0.07
CA GLU A 261 -3.74 -20.24 -0.74
C GLU A 261 -3.71 -21.41 0.26
N GLU A 262 -2.98 -21.26 1.37
CA GLU A 262 -2.89 -22.29 2.40
C GLU A 262 -4.22 -22.52 3.13
N THR A 263 -4.98 -21.47 3.45
CA THR A 263 -6.26 -21.62 4.14
C THR A 263 -7.30 -22.28 3.23
N LEU A 264 -7.29 -21.93 1.94
CA LEU A 264 -8.14 -22.58 0.94
C LEU A 264 -7.76 -24.04 0.70
N TRP A 265 -6.46 -24.36 0.70
CA TRP A 265 -5.99 -25.74 0.60
C TRP A 265 -6.46 -26.60 1.78
N GLN A 266 -6.38 -26.07 3.00
CA GLN A 266 -6.86 -26.76 4.19
C GLN A 266 -8.36 -27.05 4.12
N GLU A 267 -9.16 -26.05 3.70
CA GLU A 267 -10.60 -26.23 3.51
C GLU A 267 -10.93 -27.23 2.40
N TYR A 268 -10.21 -27.18 1.26
CA TYR A 268 -10.37 -28.13 0.15
C TYR A 268 -10.09 -29.57 0.59
N ARG A 269 -9.03 -29.77 1.38
CA ARG A 269 -8.72 -31.09 1.96
C ARG A 269 -9.83 -31.57 2.89
N ALA A 270 -10.29 -30.72 3.81
CA ALA A 270 -11.33 -31.07 4.76
C ALA A 270 -12.65 -31.46 4.07
N GLU A 271 -13.09 -30.70 3.05
CA GLU A 271 -14.30 -31.05 2.28
C GLU A 271 -14.14 -32.39 1.54
N LYS A 272 -12.95 -32.67 0.97
CA LYS A 272 -12.70 -33.92 0.25
C LYS A 272 -12.61 -35.13 1.18
N GLU A 273 -11.95 -35.00 2.33
CA GLU A 273 -11.86 -36.05 3.35
C GLU A 273 -13.28 -36.42 3.84
N LEU A 274 -14.13 -35.42 4.13
CA LEU A 274 -15.52 -35.64 4.56
C LEU A 274 -16.42 -36.28 3.49
N ARG A 275 -16.13 -36.06 2.19
CA ARG A 275 -16.83 -36.72 1.08
C ARG A 275 -16.31 -38.15 0.85
N ALA A 276 -15.00 -38.37 0.97
CA ALA A 276 -14.38 -39.69 0.84
C ALA A 276 -14.82 -40.65 1.96
N GLU A 277 -15.05 -40.17 3.18
CA GLU A 277 -15.68 -40.98 4.24
C GLU A 277 -17.09 -41.48 3.84
N LYS A 278 -17.77 -40.75 2.93
CA LYS A 278 -19.10 -41.09 2.42
C LYS A 278 -19.07 -41.86 1.09
N SER A 279 -17.90 -42.03 0.45
CA SER A 279 -17.75 -42.72 -0.85
C SER A 279 -16.49 -43.58 -0.90
N GLU A 280 -16.60 -44.87 -1.23
CA GLU A 280 -15.47 -45.83 -1.26
C GLU A 280 -14.33 -45.51 -2.27
N GLN A 281 -14.47 -44.47 -3.10
CA GLN A 281 -13.39 -43.98 -3.97
C GLN A 281 -12.52 -42.93 -3.27
N GLY A 282 -11.31 -43.33 -2.85
CA GLY A 282 -10.26 -42.40 -2.43
C GLY A 282 -9.66 -41.65 -3.63
N SER A 283 -9.89 -40.33 -3.72
CA SER A 283 -9.19 -39.46 -4.67
C SER A 283 -7.84 -39.03 -4.11
N LYS A 284 -6.75 -39.22 -4.86
CA LYS A 284 -5.42 -38.72 -4.49
C LYS A 284 -5.42 -37.19 -4.54
N LEU A 285 -5.20 -36.52 -3.40
CA LEU A 285 -5.14 -35.06 -3.32
C LEU A 285 -3.74 -34.57 -3.68
N ILE A 286 -3.62 -33.75 -4.72
CA ILE A 286 -2.34 -33.17 -5.18
C ILE A 286 -2.42 -31.65 -5.03
N LYS A 287 -1.64 -31.09 -4.08
CA LYS A 287 -1.64 -29.65 -3.80
C LYS A 287 -1.27 -28.82 -5.03
N ALA A 288 -0.31 -29.27 -5.83
CA ALA A 288 0.12 -28.55 -7.03
C ALA A 288 -1.02 -28.38 -8.05
N GLN A 289 -1.85 -29.41 -8.26
CA GLN A 289 -3.01 -29.32 -9.14
C GLN A 289 -4.06 -28.35 -8.59
N PHE A 290 -4.32 -28.39 -7.28
CA PHE A 290 -5.21 -27.43 -6.64
C PHE A 290 -4.74 -25.98 -6.84
N LEU A 291 -3.45 -25.70 -6.65
CA LEU A 291 -2.89 -24.35 -6.83
C LEU A 291 -2.98 -23.87 -8.29
N GLU A 292 -2.83 -24.77 -9.26
CA GLU A 292 -3.02 -24.46 -10.68
C GLU A 292 -4.46 -24.00 -10.94
N TYR A 293 -5.47 -24.78 -10.56
CA TYR A 293 -6.88 -24.41 -10.73
C TYR A 293 -7.29 -23.18 -9.92
N LEU A 294 -6.73 -23.01 -8.72
CA LEU A 294 -6.92 -21.82 -7.91
C LEU A 294 -6.40 -20.58 -8.64
N SER A 295 -5.21 -20.65 -9.24
CA SER A 295 -4.60 -19.52 -9.95
C SER A 295 -5.40 -19.09 -11.19
N GLU A 296 -6.04 -20.04 -11.87
CA GLU A 296 -6.96 -19.76 -12.99
C GLU A 296 -8.23 -19.07 -12.49
N SER A 297 -8.85 -19.63 -11.44
CA SER A 297 -10.13 -19.15 -10.89
C SER A 297 -9.99 -17.79 -10.22
N ASP A 298 -8.85 -17.52 -9.58
CA ASP A 298 -8.56 -16.28 -8.87
C ASP A 298 -8.71 -15.02 -9.73
N ARG A 299 -8.48 -15.16 -11.05
CA ARG A 299 -8.52 -14.06 -12.02
C ARG A 299 -9.73 -14.10 -12.94
N ASP A 300 -10.71 -14.96 -12.69
CA ASP A 300 -11.96 -14.96 -13.44
C ASP A 300 -12.72 -13.65 -13.21
N ASP A 301 -13.15 -12.99 -14.30
CA ASP A 301 -13.78 -11.65 -14.25
C ASP A 301 -15.04 -11.64 -13.38
N CYS A 302 -15.87 -12.68 -13.47
CA CYS A 302 -17.09 -12.78 -12.69
C CYS A 302 -16.76 -13.02 -11.21
N TRP A 303 -15.83 -13.93 -10.94
CA TRP A 303 -15.41 -14.25 -9.58
C TRP A 303 -14.81 -13.04 -8.86
N VAL A 304 -13.92 -12.29 -9.52
CA VAL A 304 -13.33 -11.06 -8.97
C VAL A 304 -14.39 -10.00 -8.71
N THR A 305 -15.40 -9.89 -9.59
CA THR A 305 -16.51 -8.95 -9.42
C THR A 305 -17.34 -9.27 -8.19
N TYR A 306 -17.82 -10.51 -8.06
CA TYR A 306 -18.60 -10.91 -6.88
C TYR A 306 -17.78 -10.83 -5.59
N THR A 307 -16.51 -11.22 -5.63
CA THR A 307 -15.59 -11.06 -4.49
C THR A 307 -15.47 -9.59 -4.09
N SER A 308 -15.38 -8.67 -5.05
CA SER A 308 -15.26 -7.24 -4.77
C SER A 308 -16.52 -6.68 -4.11
N LEU A 309 -17.72 -7.09 -4.58
CA LEU A 309 -19.00 -6.70 -3.98
C LEU A 309 -19.12 -7.25 -2.55
N TYR A 310 -18.79 -8.53 -2.37
CA TYR A 310 -18.84 -9.18 -1.06
C TYR A 310 -17.88 -8.54 -0.07
N VAL A 311 -16.65 -8.28 -0.48
CA VAL A 311 -15.65 -7.57 0.35
C VAL A 311 -16.12 -6.17 0.75
N HIS A 312 -16.78 -5.45 -0.15
CA HIS A 312 -17.36 -4.15 0.19
C HIS A 312 -18.51 -4.27 1.20
N LEU A 313 -19.33 -5.31 1.09
CA LEU A 313 -20.37 -5.61 2.09
C LEU A 313 -19.74 -5.89 3.47
N LEU A 314 -18.63 -6.63 3.53
CA LEU A 314 -17.88 -6.86 4.78
C LEU A 314 -17.29 -5.58 5.35
N ASP A 315 -16.86 -4.64 4.50
CA ASP A 315 -16.43 -3.31 4.95
C ASP A 315 -17.55 -2.55 5.63
N GLN A 316 -18.74 -2.51 5.01
CA GLN A 316 -19.91 -1.83 5.57
C GLN A 316 -20.35 -2.47 6.90
N PHE A 317 -20.25 -3.80 7.01
CA PHE A 317 -20.49 -4.52 8.26
C PHE A 317 -19.49 -4.10 9.35
N LEU A 318 -18.19 -4.12 9.05
CA LEU A 318 -17.14 -3.77 10.01
C LEU A 318 -17.12 -2.28 10.38
N TRP A 319 -17.67 -1.41 9.54
CA TRP A 319 -17.86 0.02 9.83
C TRP A 319 -19.19 0.32 10.51
N GLU A 320 -19.98 -0.71 10.82
CA GLU A 320 -21.30 -0.59 11.47
C GLU A 320 -22.28 0.28 10.66
N LEU A 321 -22.10 0.32 9.34
CA LEU A 321 -22.98 1.05 8.42
C LEU A 321 -24.19 0.23 7.99
N LEU A 322 -24.14 -1.10 8.16
CA LEU A 322 -25.22 -2.05 7.90
C LEU A 322 -25.35 -3.01 9.08
N SER A 323 -26.58 -3.42 9.38
CA SER A 323 -26.87 -4.37 10.46
C SER A 323 -26.54 -5.82 10.07
N ASP A 324 -26.37 -6.68 11.08
CA ASP A 324 -26.14 -8.12 10.92
C ASP A 324 -27.17 -8.77 9.96
N ALA A 325 -28.44 -8.40 10.10
CA ALA A 325 -29.53 -8.94 9.28
C ALA A 325 -29.42 -8.52 7.80
N GLU A 326 -29.14 -7.24 7.53
CA GLU A 326 -28.97 -6.71 6.17
C GLU A 326 -27.76 -7.35 5.48
N VAL A 327 -26.64 -7.45 6.19
CA VAL A 327 -25.39 -8.02 5.67
C VAL A 327 -25.54 -9.52 5.44
N THR A 328 -26.23 -10.25 6.33
CA THR A 328 -26.48 -11.69 6.18
C THR A 328 -27.33 -11.99 4.96
N GLN A 329 -28.45 -11.26 4.80
CA GLN A 329 -29.34 -11.43 3.65
C GLN A 329 -28.60 -11.13 2.34
N ALA A 330 -27.99 -9.93 2.23
CA ALA A 330 -27.26 -9.54 1.03
C ALA A 330 -26.06 -10.45 0.74
N GLY A 331 -25.39 -10.94 1.79
CA GLY A 331 -24.28 -11.88 1.66
C GLY A 331 -24.72 -13.22 1.09
N ASN A 332 -25.83 -13.79 1.57
CA ASN A 332 -26.39 -15.04 1.04
C ASN A 332 -26.88 -14.87 -0.40
N ASP A 333 -27.46 -13.72 -0.75
CA ASP A 333 -27.88 -13.41 -2.13
C ASP A 333 -26.66 -13.35 -3.08
N LEU A 334 -25.58 -12.70 -2.66
CA LEU A 334 -24.32 -12.66 -3.42
C LEU A 334 -23.69 -14.06 -3.59
N LEU A 335 -23.69 -14.87 -2.52
CA LEU A 335 -23.21 -16.25 -2.56
C LEU A 335 -24.03 -17.09 -3.54
N ALA A 336 -25.36 -16.96 -3.53
CA ALA A 336 -26.24 -17.68 -4.45
C ALA A 336 -26.03 -17.28 -5.91
N LEU A 337 -25.89 -15.98 -6.19
CA LEU A 337 -25.60 -15.47 -7.54
C LEU A 337 -24.25 -15.99 -8.07
N ALA A 338 -23.21 -15.90 -7.24
CA ALA A 338 -21.89 -16.39 -7.61
C ALA A 338 -21.91 -17.91 -7.82
N ALA A 339 -22.49 -18.67 -6.89
CA ALA A 339 -22.59 -20.13 -6.99
C ALA A 339 -23.35 -20.58 -8.25
N GLY A 340 -24.46 -19.92 -8.57
CA GLY A 340 -25.26 -20.18 -9.77
C GLY A 340 -24.46 -19.98 -11.06
N ARG A 341 -23.56 -18.98 -11.11
CA ARG A 341 -22.70 -18.73 -12.29
C ARG A 341 -21.73 -19.87 -12.58
N PHE A 342 -21.25 -20.55 -11.55
CA PHE A 342 -20.30 -21.66 -11.63
C PHE A 342 -20.97 -23.05 -11.56
N GLY A 343 -22.29 -23.12 -11.37
CA GLY A 343 -23.02 -24.38 -11.28
C GLY A 343 -22.70 -25.20 -10.04
N VAL A 344 -22.30 -24.53 -8.95
CA VAL A 344 -21.96 -25.17 -7.66
C VAL A 344 -23.01 -24.84 -6.60
N PRO A 345 -23.19 -25.67 -5.56
CA PRO A 345 -24.12 -25.36 -4.47
C PRO A 345 -23.61 -24.18 -3.62
N ALA A 346 -24.49 -23.21 -3.37
CA ALA A 346 -24.20 -22.06 -2.52
C ALA A 346 -24.07 -22.50 -1.05
N PRO A 347 -23.01 -22.08 -0.32
CA PRO A 347 -22.99 -22.16 1.13
C PRO A 347 -23.92 -21.10 1.75
N GLN A 348 -24.32 -21.31 2.99
CA GLN A 348 -25.08 -20.35 3.79
C GLN A 348 -24.19 -19.73 4.86
N ILE A 349 -24.36 -18.43 5.11
CA ILE A 349 -23.70 -17.74 6.22
C ILE A 349 -24.31 -18.22 7.54
N GLY A 350 -23.45 -18.55 8.51
CA GLY A 350 -23.87 -18.93 9.86
C GLY A 350 -24.25 -20.41 10.04
N GLU A 351 -24.27 -21.26 9.02
CA GLU A 351 -24.45 -22.71 9.23
C GLU A 351 -23.18 -23.38 9.80
N PRO A 352 -23.27 -24.17 10.90
CA PRO A 352 -24.48 -24.75 11.50
C PRO A 352 -24.92 -24.09 12.84
N ASN A 353 -24.57 -22.83 13.09
CA ASN A 353 -24.87 -22.18 14.37
C ASN A 353 -26.39 -22.12 14.61
N PRO A 354 -26.86 -22.27 15.86
CA PRO A 354 -28.27 -22.10 16.18
C PRO A 354 -28.74 -20.69 15.77
N PRO A 355 -30.02 -20.51 15.38
CA PRO A 355 -30.57 -19.25 14.87
C PRO A 355 -30.42 -18.04 15.82
N GLU A 356 -30.10 -18.27 17.09
CA GLU A 356 -30.02 -17.28 18.15
C GLU A 356 -28.61 -16.70 18.36
N CYS A 357 -27.59 -17.23 17.67
CA CYS A 357 -26.23 -16.66 17.74
C CYS A 357 -26.05 -15.53 16.70
N PRO A 358 -25.56 -14.34 17.10
CA PRO A 358 -25.24 -13.28 16.16
C PRO A 358 -24.13 -13.75 15.22
N VAL A 359 -24.30 -13.48 13.92
CA VAL A 359 -23.26 -13.77 12.92
C VAL A 359 -22.04 -12.91 13.18
N ASN A 360 -20.86 -13.49 12.98
CA ASN A 360 -19.60 -12.77 13.08
C ASN A 360 -18.86 -12.81 11.75
N LEU A 361 -17.83 -11.97 11.61
CA LEU A 361 -17.03 -11.88 10.38
C LEU A 361 -16.51 -13.23 9.88
N THR A 362 -16.18 -14.15 10.80
CA THR A 362 -15.67 -15.49 10.45
C THR A 362 -16.71 -16.31 9.70
N ASP A 363 -18.00 -16.17 10.04
CA ASP A 363 -19.08 -16.89 9.36
C ASP A 363 -19.16 -16.47 7.88
N PHE A 364 -19.03 -15.17 7.61
CA PHE A 364 -18.98 -14.63 6.25
C PHE A 364 -17.75 -15.09 5.47
N ILE A 365 -16.58 -15.07 6.10
CA ILE A 365 -15.32 -15.51 5.47
C ILE A 365 -15.39 -17.01 5.17
N GLN A 366 -15.91 -17.81 6.11
CA GLN A 366 -16.03 -19.26 5.94
C GLN A 366 -16.99 -19.61 4.80
N ALA A 367 -18.15 -18.96 4.72
CA ALA A 367 -19.09 -19.17 3.63
C ALA A 367 -18.46 -18.86 2.27
N TRP A 368 -17.76 -17.72 2.14
CA TRP A 368 -17.07 -17.38 0.90
C TRP A 368 -15.93 -18.36 0.55
N THR A 369 -15.15 -18.78 1.56
CA THR A 369 -14.04 -19.74 1.43
C THR A 369 -14.55 -21.09 0.92
N LYS A 370 -15.64 -21.61 1.50
CA LYS A 370 -16.33 -22.82 1.03
C LYS A 370 -16.77 -22.69 -0.42
N LEU A 371 -17.36 -21.55 -0.80
CA LEU A 371 -17.77 -21.32 -2.19
C LEU A 371 -16.57 -21.34 -3.14
N PHE A 372 -15.47 -20.67 -2.78
CA PHE A 372 -14.26 -20.65 -3.59
C PHE A 372 -13.70 -22.06 -3.80
N VAL A 373 -13.59 -22.83 -2.71
CA VAL A 373 -13.15 -24.23 -2.75
C VAL A 373 -14.02 -25.09 -3.65
N ARG A 374 -15.34 -24.94 -3.60
CA ARG A 374 -16.28 -25.67 -4.47
C ARG A 374 -16.12 -25.32 -5.94
N ILE A 375 -15.87 -24.04 -6.26
CA ILE A 375 -15.60 -23.59 -7.64
C ILE A 375 -14.31 -24.24 -8.17
N VAL A 376 -13.24 -24.21 -7.37
CA VAL A 376 -11.95 -24.83 -7.74
C VAL A 376 -12.11 -26.34 -7.90
N ASP A 377 -12.84 -27.01 -7.00
CA ASP A 377 -13.13 -28.44 -7.09
C ASP A 377 -13.88 -28.79 -8.38
N TYR A 378 -14.93 -28.05 -8.71
CA TYR A 378 -15.72 -28.25 -9.92
C TYR A 378 -14.89 -28.15 -11.20
N LEU A 379 -13.97 -27.19 -11.27
CA LEU A 379 -13.06 -27.03 -12.41
C LEU A 379 -12.07 -28.20 -12.52
N SER A 380 -11.58 -28.71 -11.37
CA SER A 380 -10.67 -29.85 -11.34
C SER A 380 -11.32 -31.14 -11.88
N VAL A 381 -12.60 -31.37 -11.58
CA VAL A 381 -13.35 -32.57 -12.00
C VAL A 381 -13.71 -32.51 -13.49
N ASN A 382 -14.21 -31.37 -13.96
CA ASN A 382 -14.70 -31.25 -15.34
C ASN A 382 -13.59 -31.15 -16.39
N ARG A 383 -12.39 -30.69 -16.03
CA ARG A 383 -11.23 -30.69 -16.94
C ARG A 383 -10.41 -31.98 -16.88
N GLY A 384 -10.43 -32.70 -15.76
CA GLY A 384 -9.82 -34.04 -15.64
C GLY A 384 -10.43 -35.10 -16.57
N GLY A 385 -11.58 -34.81 -17.19
CA GLY A 385 -12.20 -35.64 -18.24
C GLY A 385 -11.67 -35.41 -19.66
N VAL A 386 -10.76 -34.45 -19.87
CA VAL A 386 -10.11 -34.18 -21.17
C VAL A 386 -8.60 -34.45 -21.05
N THR A 387 -8.22 -35.71 -20.77
CA THR A 387 -6.94 -36.34 -21.16
C THR A 387 -6.88 -37.76 -20.60
N VAL A 388 -7.22 -38.76 -21.42
CA VAL A 388 -6.27 -39.67 -22.09
C VAL A 388 -6.87 -40.02 -23.45
#